data_AF-A0AAV9D8C2-F1
#
_entry.id   AF-A0AAV9D8C2-F1
#
_cell.length_a   1.000
_cell.length_b   1.000
_cell.length_c   1.000
_cell.angle_alpha   90.00
_cell.angle_beta   90.00
_cell.angle_gamma   90.00
#
_symmetry.space_group_name_H-M   'P 1'
#
loop_
_entity.id
_entity.type
_entity.pdbx_description
1 polymer ?
#
loop_
_entity_poly.entity_id
_entity_poly.type
_entity_poly.pdbx_seq_one_letter_code
_entity_poly.pdbx_strand_id
1 'polypeptide(L)'
;MSSFRKKFESLMGTVIEEVSIGLGPSGELRYPSHNSDGRWRFPGIGEFQCYDKYMMEDLKMAACQEGKPEWGHSGPGNAGSYNSFPSGVPFFEGGVESFLSDYGCFFLDWYSGRLICHADAIISVAANIFNKYHERIENPVLLVAKIGGVIGGISQFLMRLSLQQVTITQLLEMVMTLLL
;
A
#
# COMPACT_ATOMS: atom_id res chain seq x y z
N MET A 1 -19.86 -2.89 -3.79
CA MET A 1 -19.76 -2.56 -5.25
C MET A 1 -20.95 -3.06 -6.07
N SER A 2 -21.40 -4.32 -5.94
CA SER A 2 -22.51 -4.86 -6.77
C SER A 2 -23.83 -4.07 -6.68
N SER A 3 -24.19 -3.57 -5.50
CA SER A 3 -25.38 -2.73 -5.31
C SER A 3 -25.29 -1.41 -6.09
N PHE A 4 -24.13 -0.74 -6.03
CA PHE A 4 -23.85 0.48 -6.80
C PHE A 4 -23.98 0.22 -8.31
N ARG A 5 -23.32 -0.83 -8.81
CA ARG A 5 -23.41 -1.23 -10.21
C ARG A 5 -24.85 -1.45 -10.67
N LYS A 6 -25.66 -2.15 -9.88
CA LYS A 6 -27.08 -2.42 -10.20
C LYS A 6 -27.93 -1.14 -10.18
N LYS A 7 -27.71 -0.28 -9.18
CA LYS A 7 -28.49 0.95 -9.02
C LYS A 7 -28.26 1.95 -10.15
N PHE A 8 -27.02 2.04 -10.66
CA PHE A 8 -26.61 3.03 -11.65
C PHE A 8 -26.30 2.42 -13.02
N GLU A 9 -26.83 1.24 -13.32
CA GLU A 9 -26.54 0.49 -14.55
C GLU A 9 -26.78 1.31 -15.83
N SER A 10 -27.83 2.12 -15.87
CA SER A 10 -28.17 2.96 -17.03
C SER A 10 -27.23 4.15 -17.24
N LEU A 11 -26.42 4.50 -16.24
CA LEU A 11 -25.48 5.61 -16.27
C LEU A 11 -24.04 5.18 -16.58
N MET A 12 -23.77 3.86 -16.59
CA MET A 12 -22.43 3.30 -16.79
C MET A 12 -21.99 3.41 -18.25
N GLY A 13 -20.86 4.07 -18.48
CA GLY A 13 -20.34 4.39 -19.81
C GLY A 13 -21.08 5.54 -20.48
N THR A 14 -21.81 6.36 -19.72
CA THR A 14 -22.42 7.61 -20.24
C THR A 14 -22.14 8.76 -19.30
N VAL A 15 -22.66 8.70 -18.08
CA VAL A 15 -22.39 9.69 -17.03
C VAL A 15 -21.27 9.22 -16.12
N ILE A 16 -21.24 7.91 -15.83
CA ILE A 16 -20.21 7.28 -15.02
C ILE A 16 -19.20 6.65 -15.98
N GLU A 17 -18.09 7.35 -16.18
CA GLU A 17 -16.98 6.93 -17.04
C GLU A 17 -15.83 6.33 -16.23
N GLU A 18 -15.78 6.59 -14.92
CA GLU A 18 -14.72 6.14 -14.03
C GLU A 18 -15.27 5.68 -12.67
N VAL A 19 -14.71 4.60 -12.14
CA VAL A 19 -14.95 4.13 -10.78
C VAL A 19 -13.62 4.02 -10.03
N SER A 20 -13.44 4.89 -9.04
CA SER A 20 -12.28 4.86 -8.15
C SER A 20 -12.52 3.90 -6.97
N ILE A 21 -11.66 2.90 -6.85
CA ILE A 21 -11.71 1.88 -5.80
C ILE A 21 -10.85 2.34 -4.63
N GLY A 22 -11.49 2.59 -3.49
CA GLY A 22 -10.79 2.95 -2.25
C GLY A 22 -10.10 1.74 -1.61
N LEU A 23 -8.81 1.85 -1.33
CA LEU A 23 -7.96 0.77 -0.81
C LEU A 23 -7.33 1.07 0.56
N GLY A 24 -7.76 2.15 1.22
CA GLY A 24 -7.17 2.58 2.48
C GLY A 24 -7.58 4.00 2.89
N PRO A 25 -6.80 4.63 3.79
CA PRO A 25 -7.04 6.00 4.26
C PRO A 25 -7.14 6.97 3.09
N SER A 26 -8.13 7.87 3.13
CA SER A 26 -8.42 8.80 2.02
C SER A 26 -8.73 8.12 0.67
N GLY A 27 -9.02 6.82 0.67
CA GLY A 27 -9.22 6.01 -0.53
C GLY A 27 -7.93 5.60 -1.24
N GLU A 28 -6.78 5.82 -0.62
CA GLU A 28 -5.45 5.53 -1.20
C GLU A 28 -4.93 4.16 -0.76
N LEU A 29 -4.19 3.50 -1.66
CA LEU A 29 -3.42 2.30 -1.35
C LEU A 29 -2.19 2.68 -0.54
N ARG A 30 -2.36 2.72 0.77
CA ARG A 30 -1.28 2.90 1.75
C ARG A 30 -1.75 2.58 3.16
N TYR A 31 -0.79 2.45 4.05
CA TYR A 31 -1.05 2.42 5.48
C TYR A 31 -1.32 3.84 6.05
N PRO A 32 -2.02 3.96 7.19
CA PRO A 32 -2.22 5.23 7.89
C PRO A 32 -0.97 5.68 8.69
N SER A 33 0.21 5.66 8.09
CA SER A 33 1.50 5.96 8.75
C SER A 33 1.65 7.42 9.21
N HIS A 34 0.97 8.35 8.53
CA HIS A 34 0.95 9.79 8.83
C HIS A 34 -0.42 10.22 9.36
N ASN A 35 -0.80 9.69 10.52
CA ASN A 35 -2.17 9.88 10.99
C ASN A 35 -2.46 11.33 11.41
N SER A 36 -3.58 11.89 10.93
CA SER A 36 -4.03 13.26 11.20
C SER A 36 -4.60 13.49 12.61
N ASP A 37 -4.63 12.45 13.45
CA ASP A 37 -5.12 12.50 14.85
C ASP A 37 -4.23 13.33 15.80
N GLY A 38 -3.37 14.20 15.28
CA GLY A 38 -2.45 15.05 16.04
C GLY A 38 -1.17 14.36 16.55
N ARG A 39 -1.05 13.04 16.36
CA ARG A 39 0.15 12.27 16.73
C ARG A 39 1.33 12.52 15.78
N TRP A 40 1.05 12.72 14.50
CA TRP A 40 2.06 12.98 13.47
C TRP A 40 2.06 14.45 13.03
N ARG A 41 3.25 14.98 12.74
CA ARG A 41 3.48 16.31 12.20
C ARG A 41 4.55 16.23 11.13
N PHE A 42 4.30 16.89 10.01
CA PHE A 42 5.30 17.05 8.96
C PHE A 42 6.56 17.77 9.50
N PRO A 43 7.79 17.32 9.17
CA PRO A 43 8.16 16.25 8.23
C PRO A 43 8.56 14.92 8.90
N GLY A 44 7.85 14.50 9.96
CA GLY A 44 8.16 13.24 10.65
C GLY A 44 8.03 12.01 9.75
N ILE A 45 8.80 10.97 10.05
CA ILE A 45 8.87 9.72 9.26
C ILE A 45 7.62 8.81 9.35
N GLY A 46 6.73 9.05 10.31
CA GLY A 46 5.59 8.16 10.55
C GLY A 46 5.95 6.91 11.33
N GLU A 47 5.03 5.93 11.35
CA GLU A 47 5.24 4.62 12.01
C GLU A 47 4.61 3.49 11.19
N PHE A 48 5.19 2.29 11.28
CA PHE A 48 4.60 1.07 10.72
C PHE A 48 3.24 0.76 11.37
N GLN A 49 2.24 0.44 10.55
CA GLN A 49 0.86 0.19 10.97
C GLN A 49 0.48 -1.28 10.78
N CYS A 50 1.15 -2.17 11.50
CA CYS A 50 0.98 -3.63 11.37
C CYS A 50 0.80 -4.37 12.71
N TYR A 51 0.50 -3.64 13.80
CA TYR A 51 0.48 -4.21 15.15
C TYR A 51 -0.88 -4.76 15.59
N ASP A 52 -1.87 -4.81 14.69
CA ASP A 52 -3.11 -5.52 14.99
C ASP A 52 -2.86 -7.04 15.03
N LYS A 53 -3.71 -7.76 15.77
CA LYS A 53 -3.53 -9.19 16.01
C LYS A 53 -3.48 -10.05 14.73
N TYR A 54 -4.09 -9.61 13.63
CA TYR A 54 -4.12 -10.38 12.39
C TYR A 54 -2.82 -10.20 11.60
N MET A 55 -2.35 -8.96 11.46
CA MET A 55 -1.06 -8.67 10.84
C MET A 55 0.10 -9.28 11.66
N MET A 56 0.02 -9.25 12.99
CA MET A 56 1.05 -9.85 13.83
C MET A 56 1.13 -11.38 13.72
N GLU A 57 -0.01 -12.07 13.64
CA GLU A 57 0.00 -13.52 13.40
C GLU A 57 0.51 -13.85 11.99
N ASP A 58 0.17 -13.02 11.00
CA ASP A 58 0.67 -13.18 9.63
C ASP A 58 2.18 -13.00 9.52
N LEU A 59 2.74 -11.96 10.16
CA LEU A 59 4.18 -11.74 10.26
C LEU A 59 4.89 -12.95 10.88
N LYS A 60 4.32 -13.48 11.97
CA LYS A 60 4.84 -14.66 12.63
C LYS A 60 4.87 -15.88 11.72
N MET A 61 3.81 -16.10 10.94
CA MET A 61 3.78 -17.19 9.95
C MET A 61 4.82 -16.99 8.85
N ALA A 62 4.94 -15.78 8.30
CA ALA A 62 5.94 -15.47 7.27
C ALA A 62 7.37 -15.70 7.79
N ALA A 63 7.65 -15.27 9.03
CA ALA A 63 8.94 -15.48 9.68
C ALA A 63 9.27 -16.97 9.91
N CYS A 64 8.26 -17.77 10.29
CA CYS A 64 8.42 -19.23 10.40
C CYS A 64 8.74 -19.88 9.05
N GLN A 65 8.12 -19.42 7.96
CA GLN A 65 8.36 -19.93 6.61
C GLN A 65 9.76 -19.60 6.10
N GLU A 66 10.29 -18.44 6.47
CA GLU A 66 11.67 -18.03 6.18
C GLU A 66 12.72 -18.78 7.05
N GLY A 67 12.27 -19.63 7.98
CA GLY A 67 13.15 -20.34 8.91
C GLY A 67 13.75 -19.43 9.99
N LYS A 68 13.16 -18.25 10.20
CA LYS A 68 13.60 -17.19 11.13
C LYS A 68 12.46 -16.78 12.07
N PRO A 69 11.88 -17.70 12.87
CA PRO A 69 10.71 -17.43 13.70
C PRO A 69 10.88 -16.21 14.63
N GLU A 70 12.11 -15.90 15.03
CA GLU A 70 12.44 -14.73 15.85
C GLU A 70 12.13 -13.38 15.18
N TRP A 71 12.14 -13.33 13.85
CA TRP A 71 11.74 -12.13 13.08
C TRP A 71 10.24 -11.85 13.19
N GLY A 72 9.46 -12.84 13.61
CA GLY A 72 8.01 -12.79 13.72
C GLY A 72 7.47 -12.22 15.03
N HIS A 73 8.34 -11.91 16.01
CA HIS A 73 7.91 -11.48 17.35
C HIS A 73 7.25 -10.10 17.36
N SER A 74 7.78 -9.16 16.58
CA SER A 74 7.26 -7.79 16.44
C SER A 74 7.81 -7.16 15.15
N GLY A 75 7.25 -6.02 14.76
CA GLY A 75 7.92 -5.11 13.84
C GLY A 75 9.22 -4.53 14.42
N PRO A 76 9.98 -3.76 13.62
CA PRO A 76 11.28 -3.21 14.01
C PRO A 76 11.16 -2.26 15.21
N GLY A 77 11.77 -2.63 16.33
CA GLY A 77 11.76 -1.81 17.55
C GLY A 77 12.68 -0.57 17.48
N ASN A 78 13.53 -0.49 16.46
CA ASN A 78 14.49 0.59 16.23
C ASN A 78 14.03 1.58 15.12
N ALA A 79 12.76 1.53 14.73
CA ALA A 79 12.17 2.38 13.68
C ALA A 79 11.68 3.76 14.15
N GLY A 80 12.00 4.15 15.39
CA GLY A 80 11.63 5.46 15.93
C GLY A 80 10.14 5.61 16.21
N SER A 81 9.63 6.83 16.04
CA SER A 81 8.24 7.22 16.30
C SER A 81 7.75 8.25 15.27
N TYR A 82 6.45 8.54 15.23
CA TYR A 82 5.79 9.38 14.22
C TYR A 82 6.58 10.64 13.83
N ASN A 83 7.12 11.38 14.80
CA ASN A 83 7.76 12.69 14.59
C ASN A 83 9.29 12.63 14.58
N SER A 84 9.87 11.44 14.50
CA SER A 84 11.32 11.27 14.40
C SER A 84 11.79 11.75 13.02
N PHE A 85 13.04 12.18 12.96
CA PHE A 85 13.72 12.42 11.68
C PHE A 85 14.46 11.13 11.27
N PRO A 86 14.68 10.87 9.96
CA PRO A 86 15.42 9.68 9.53
C PRO A 86 16.83 9.65 10.15
N SER A 87 17.48 10.81 10.23
CA SER A 87 18.74 10.98 10.94
C SER A 87 18.54 10.77 12.45
N GLY A 88 19.25 9.81 13.03
CA GLY A 88 19.18 9.40 14.41
C GLY A 88 18.25 8.21 14.67
N VAL A 89 17.64 7.63 13.63
CA VAL A 89 16.81 6.42 13.77
C VAL A 89 17.56 5.23 13.15
N PRO A 90 18.07 4.28 13.95
CA PRO A 90 18.97 3.23 13.48
C PRO A 90 18.42 2.40 12.32
N PHE A 91 17.10 2.17 12.30
CA PHE A 91 16.46 1.44 11.20
C PHE A 91 16.68 2.14 9.84
N PHE A 92 16.74 3.48 9.79
CA PHE A 92 16.85 4.28 8.56
C PHE A 92 18.27 4.77 8.24
N GLU A 93 19.28 4.46 9.06
CA GLU A 93 20.65 5.00 8.93
C GLU A 93 21.63 4.07 8.17
N GLY A 94 21.17 2.97 7.57
CA GLY A 94 22.02 2.10 6.73
C GLY A 94 23.07 1.28 7.51
N GLY A 95 22.95 1.16 8.83
CA GLY A 95 23.77 0.30 9.69
C GLY A 95 23.38 -1.18 9.68
N VAL A 96 24.01 -1.97 10.56
CA VAL A 96 23.82 -3.44 10.64
C VAL A 96 22.38 -3.86 10.95
N GLU A 97 21.63 -3.06 11.72
CA GLU A 97 20.22 -3.31 12.07
C GLU A 97 19.26 -2.41 11.28
N SER A 98 19.70 -1.92 10.12
CA SER A 98 18.88 -1.04 9.27
C SER A 98 17.91 -1.80 8.37
N PHE A 99 17.13 -1.06 7.59
CA PHE A 99 16.30 -1.58 6.52
C PHE A 99 17.07 -2.38 5.45
N LEU A 100 18.40 -2.23 5.37
CA LEU A 100 19.27 -2.99 4.46
C LEU A 100 19.75 -4.33 5.04
N SER A 101 19.47 -4.61 6.32
CA SER A 101 19.78 -5.89 6.94
C SER A 101 18.85 -7.00 6.44
N ASP A 102 19.23 -8.26 6.62
CA ASP A 102 18.38 -9.41 6.23
C ASP A 102 16.98 -9.33 6.86
N TYR A 103 16.89 -8.95 8.14
CA TYR A 103 15.61 -8.73 8.83
C TYR A 103 14.86 -7.53 8.26
N GLY A 104 15.56 -6.42 8.00
CA GLY A 104 14.98 -5.20 7.43
C GLY A 104 14.35 -5.45 6.07
N CYS A 105 15.07 -6.11 5.17
CA CYS A 105 14.58 -6.53 3.86
C CYS A 105 13.38 -7.47 3.99
N PHE A 106 13.48 -8.51 4.82
CA PHE A 106 12.36 -9.43 5.08
C PHE A 106 11.10 -8.69 5.57
N PHE A 107 11.26 -7.80 6.56
CA PHE A 107 10.13 -7.08 7.14
C PHE A 107 9.48 -6.13 6.12
N LEU A 108 10.28 -5.40 5.34
CA LEU A 108 9.77 -4.48 4.32
C LEU A 108 9.13 -5.23 3.14
N ASP A 109 9.70 -6.36 2.71
CA ASP A 109 9.12 -7.23 1.68
C ASP A 109 7.78 -7.80 2.14
N TRP A 110 7.70 -8.27 3.39
CA TRP A 110 6.44 -8.70 3.97
C TRP A 110 5.44 -7.54 4.05
N TYR A 111 5.81 -6.41 4.64
CA TYR A 111 4.91 -5.28 4.88
C TYR A 111 4.37 -4.68 3.57
N SER A 112 5.24 -4.49 2.58
CA SER A 112 4.86 -4.05 1.23
C SER A 112 4.01 -5.10 0.51
N GLY A 113 4.39 -6.37 0.57
CA GLY A 113 3.68 -7.49 -0.03
C GLY A 113 2.25 -7.59 0.47
N ARG A 114 2.00 -7.36 1.77
CA ARG A 114 0.63 -7.33 2.33
C ARG A 114 -0.24 -6.25 1.72
N LEU A 115 0.31 -5.07 1.44
CA LEU A 115 -0.42 -3.98 0.79
C LEU A 115 -0.74 -4.32 -0.67
N ILE A 116 0.20 -4.96 -1.38
CA ILE A 116 0.00 -5.42 -2.76
C ILE A 116 -1.08 -6.50 -2.83
N CYS A 117 -1.02 -7.52 -1.97
CA CYS A 117 -2.03 -8.57 -1.89
C CYS A 117 -3.42 -8.01 -1.54
N HIS A 118 -3.49 -6.99 -0.69
CA HIS A 118 -4.74 -6.29 -0.39
C HIS A 118 -5.33 -5.62 -1.63
N ALA A 119 -4.49 -4.91 -2.41
CA ALA A 119 -4.91 -4.28 -3.65
C ALA A 119 -5.43 -5.31 -4.65
N ASP A 120 -4.67 -6.40 -4.88
CA ASP A 120 -5.04 -7.46 -5.81
C ASP A 120 -6.39 -8.10 -5.45
N ALA A 121 -6.60 -8.43 -4.18
CA ALA A 121 -7.84 -9.04 -3.72
C ALA A 121 -9.07 -8.15 -3.96
N ILE A 122 -8.98 -6.84 -3.69
CA ILE A 122 -10.11 -5.92 -3.86
C ILE A 122 -10.32 -5.53 -5.32
N ILE A 123 -9.25 -5.22 -6.05
CA ILE A 123 -9.31 -4.84 -7.46
C ILE A 123 -9.84 -6.01 -8.30
N SER A 124 -9.43 -7.25 -8.02
CA SER A 124 -9.97 -8.43 -8.69
C SER A 124 -11.49 -8.57 -8.52
N VAL A 125 -12.01 -8.30 -7.32
CA VAL A 125 -13.46 -8.29 -7.08
C VAL A 125 -14.13 -7.14 -7.87
N ALA A 126 -13.53 -5.96 -7.90
CA ALA A 126 -14.04 -4.83 -8.67
C ALA A 126 -14.08 -5.14 -10.17
N ALA A 127 -12.98 -5.65 -10.73
CA ALA A 127 -12.85 -6.05 -12.13
C ALA A 127 -13.94 -7.05 -12.52
N ASN A 128 -14.15 -8.10 -11.71
CA ASN A 128 -15.21 -9.08 -11.93
C ASN A 128 -16.61 -8.45 -11.95
N ILE A 129 -16.89 -7.48 -11.07
CA ILE A 129 -18.19 -6.81 -10.99
C ILE A 129 -18.43 -5.91 -12.20
N PHE A 130 -17.39 -5.22 -12.68
CA PHE A 130 -17.46 -4.21 -13.74
C PHE A 130 -17.02 -4.71 -15.12
N ASN A 131 -16.68 -6.00 -15.27
CA ASN A 131 -16.08 -6.57 -16.48
C ASN A 131 -16.79 -6.14 -17.78
N LYS A 132 -18.13 -6.26 -17.80
CA LYS A 132 -18.97 -5.93 -18.96
C LYS A 132 -18.97 -4.46 -19.40
N TYR A 133 -18.43 -3.57 -18.57
CA TYR A 133 -18.36 -2.13 -18.86
C TYR A 133 -16.94 -1.71 -19.24
N HIS A 134 -15.92 -2.37 -18.70
CA HIS A 134 -14.53 -2.07 -19.04
C HIS A 134 -14.15 -2.64 -20.41
N GLU A 135 -14.67 -3.80 -20.78
CA GLU A 135 -14.37 -4.47 -22.08
C GLU A 135 -15.09 -3.85 -23.29
N ARG A 136 -15.82 -2.74 -23.13
CA ARG A 136 -16.58 -2.11 -24.22
C ARG A 136 -15.65 -1.39 -25.20
N ILE A 137 -15.94 -1.53 -26.49
CA ILE A 137 -15.23 -0.81 -27.56
C ILE A 137 -15.57 0.69 -27.50
N GLU A 138 -16.84 1.02 -27.25
CA GLU A 138 -17.31 2.40 -27.09
C GLU A 138 -17.71 2.67 -25.63
N ASN A 139 -17.22 3.78 -25.08
CA ASN A 139 -17.43 4.25 -23.71
C ASN A 139 -17.09 3.22 -22.62
N PRO A 140 -15.82 2.77 -22.53
CA PRO A 140 -15.38 1.90 -21.46
C PRO A 140 -15.46 2.63 -20.11
N VAL A 141 -15.81 1.89 -19.06
CA VAL A 141 -15.71 2.40 -17.69
C VAL A 141 -14.33 2.08 -17.13
N LEU A 142 -13.58 3.12 -16.80
CA LEU A 142 -12.25 2.99 -16.21
C LEU A 142 -12.36 2.59 -14.74
N LEU A 143 -11.55 1.60 -14.34
CA LEU A 143 -11.34 1.31 -12.93
C LEU A 143 -10.03 1.96 -12.51
N VAL A 144 -10.03 2.69 -11.41
CA VAL A 144 -8.82 3.37 -10.93
C VAL A 144 -8.59 3.11 -9.46
N ALA A 145 -7.33 3.00 -9.08
CA ALA A 145 -6.90 2.98 -7.68
C ALA A 145 -6.00 4.19 -7.45
N LYS A 146 -6.12 4.82 -6.28
CA LYS A 146 -5.23 5.92 -5.90
C LYS A 146 -4.06 5.35 -5.12
N ILE A 147 -2.84 5.74 -5.48
CA ILE A 147 -1.64 5.42 -4.71
C ILE A 147 -1.34 6.64 -3.84
N GLY A 148 -1.15 6.44 -2.54
CA GLY A 148 -0.87 7.55 -1.63
C GLY A 148 0.54 8.07 -1.84
N GLY A 149 0.69 9.37 -2.09
CA GLY A 149 1.99 10.01 -2.21
C GLY A 149 2.57 10.35 -0.84
N VAL A 150 3.83 9.97 -0.59
CA VAL A 150 4.59 10.41 0.59
C VAL A 150 5.46 11.59 0.18
N ILE A 151 5.08 12.80 0.58
CA ILE A 151 5.81 14.03 0.29
C ILE A 151 6.55 14.44 1.57
N GLY A 152 7.65 13.75 1.86
CA GLY A 152 8.59 14.04 2.94
C GLY A 152 9.88 13.27 2.68
N GLY A 153 10.94 13.96 2.24
CA GLY A 153 12.26 13.37 1.93
C GLY A 153 12.51 13.00 0.46
N ILE A 154 11.55 12.38 -0.24
CA ILE A 154 11.74 11.86 -1.62
C ILE A 154 10.66 12.39 -2.57
N SER A 155 10.44 13.71 -2.58
CA SER A 155 9.44 14.33 -3.46
C SER A 155 10.00 14.52 -4.89
N GLN A 156 9.66 13.64 -5.86
CA GLN A 156 9.35 14.11 -7.24
C GLN A 156 8.76 13.15 -8.30
N PHE A 157 8.27 11.94 -8.02
CA PHE A 157 7.68 11.11 -9.09
C PHE A 157 6.19 10.81 -8.86
N LEU A 158 5.35 11.77 -9.26
CA LEU A 158 3.94 11.52 -9.58
C LEU A 158 3.87 10.50 -10.72
N MET A 159 3.32 9.30 -10.49
CA MET A 159 2.93 8.41 -11.58
C MET A 159 1.43 8.15 -11.55
N ARG A 160 0.75 8.77 -12.53
CA ARG A 160 -0.65 8.52 -12.89
C ARG A 160 -0.66 7.21 -13.67
N LEU A 161 -1.01 6.09 -13.02
CA LEU A 161 -1.13 4.80 -13.69
C LEU A 161 -2.52 4.69 -14.34
N SER A 162 -2.54 4.80 -15.67
CA SER A 162 -3.61 4.27 -16.51
C SER A 162 -3.44 2.75 -16.56
N LEU A 163 -4.50 1.99 -16.28
CA LEU A 163 -4.50 0.53 -16.34
C LEU A 163 -4.40 0.05 -17.79
N GLN A 164 -3.20 0.09 -18.36
CA GLN A 164 -2.81 -0.77 -19.46
C GLN A 164 -1.39 -1.27 -19.15
N GLN A 165 -1.29 -2.56 -18.78
CA GLN A 165 -0.05 -3.35 -18.67
C GLN A 165 0.99 -2.89 -17.63
N VAL A 166 0.59 -2.75 -16.36
CA VAL A 166 1.58 -2.72 -15.26
C VAL A 166 1.86 -4.17 -14.87
N THR A 167 3.06 -4.67 -15.16
CA THR A 167 3.54 -5.93 -14.61
C THR A 167 3.81 -5.74 -13.10
N ILE A 168 3.51 -6.75 -12.30
CA ILE A 168 3.68 -6.79 -10.83
C ILE A 168 5.07 -6.28 -10.38
N THR A 169 6.09 -6.43 -11.23
CA THR A 169 7.46 -5.97 -11.00
C THR A 169 7.62 -4.45 -10.92
N GLN A 170 6.86 -3.66 -11.69
CA GLN A 170 6.92 -2.19 -11.62
C GLN A 170 6.21 -1.65 -10.36
N LEU A 171 5.25 -2.41 -9.82
CA LEU A 171 4.59 -2.10 -8.55
C LEU A 171 5.55 -2.27 -7.37
N LEU A 172 6.43 -3.29 -7.41
CA LEU A 172 7.45 -3.55 -6.38
C LEU A 172 8.47 -2.41 -6.28
N GLU A 173 8.97 -1.89 -7.40
CA GLU A 173 9.90 -0.73 -7.37
C GLU A 173 9.21 0.54 -6.83
N MET A 174 7.92 0.75 -7.15
CA MET A 174 7.16 1.89 -6.63
C MET A 174 6.88 1.77 -5.13
N VAL A 175 6.57 0.57 -4.63
CA VAL A 175 6.26 0.37 -3.20
C VAL A 175 7.51 0.45 -2.33
N MET A 176 8.68 -0.02 -2.80
CA MET A 176 9.95 0.17 -2.09
C MET A 176 10.36 1.65 -1.98
N THR A 177 9.91 2.49 -2.92
CA THR A 177 10.17 3.95 -2.89
C THR A 177 9.13 4.72 -2.07
N LEU A 178 7.99 4.11 -1.71
CA LEU A 178 6.90 4.72 -0.93
C LEU A 178 6.91 4.32 0.56
N LEU A 179 7.80 3.40 0.96
CA LEU A 179 7.94 2.90 2.33
C LEU A 179 9.23 3.36 3.04
N LEU A 180 9.99 4.27 2.41
CA LEU A 180 11.11 5.02 2.98
C LEU A 180 10.86 6.52 2.81
#